data_AF-A0A0L6V3G3-F1
#
_entry.id   AF-A0A0L6V3G3-F1
#
_cell.length_a   1.000
_cell.length_b   1.000
_cell.length_c   1.000
_cell.angle_alpha   90.00
_cell.angle_beta   90.00
_cell.angle_gamma   90.00
#
_symmetry.space_group_name_H-M   'P 1'
#
loop_
_entity.id
_entity.type
_entity.pdbx_description
1 polymer ?
#
loop_
_entity_poly.entity_id
_entity_poly.type
_entity_poly.pdbx_seq_one_letter_code
_entity_poly.pdbx_strand_id
1 'polypeptide(L)'
;MEITDRFRVIHHLIIINTVKLHPIGRSSQDLDRNSTPVNARLLWDTALSKLSITDTSIDVEIQKDLMKELRSRTANLLMFKHLQLLDEGFAHLRDHLPVRIFKFSMNPLLYQIRVELAPEFVKQGVNPNSLTSNDKRKIMKQVTKLISWLLHINISVLRNLQTTGIMSSNRKLVDWIFKNIFEPQNSLPVIGRFSGQDIQAFTKGKEFGPIQQILITLLSSSLSSSREPQTAVMIISHYYENECPEVSRALKSGQLPDLRSLTIQSTRSNSRIGRGLDEGSSWIQELGNFPVRSLEQLPESLKPKVCNQDPLKGRIGMKLRPRKQELSGHIMEIFSQRKCYMSQSFSFKFHDSKFPVMIVRKNESDQGRKYGWVWLCNTNNQMPLPKITVLRRLKRFMTHLNMCDAALLIHMKNIKLQIGFEFHPLLINWIHEVLFDVNQNKLPLLGDFILEGRTSINSFSPSDFNVIQIFLIHLITSKNPHMRNFQVALSVFGYWLKNMSGMIYGQLFKNDQEYWDIMTKIIDPDLED
;
A
#
# COMPACT_ATOMS: atom_id res chain seq x y z
N MET A 1 87.27 -4.06 23.67
CA MET A 1 87.95 -3.13 22.76
C MET A 1 86.97 -2.00 22.50
N GLU A 2 87.32 -0.76 22.89
CA GLU A 2 86.72 0.55 22.53
C GLU A 2 85.17 0.68 22.60
N ILE A 3 84.56 1.46 23.50
CA ILE A 3 84.62 2.94 23.71
C ILE A 3 84.22 3.69 22.42
N THR A 4 82.99 4.21 22.32
CA THR A 4 82.58 5.54 22.82
C THR A 4 81.05 5.59 22.89
N ASP A 5 80.38 6.02 23.96
CA ASP A 5 80.31 7.35 24.59
C ASP A 5 79.81 8.52 23.71
N ARG A 6 78.58 8.99 23.99
CA ARG A 6 78.29 10.43 24.11
C ARG A 6 76.99 10.72 24.86
N PHE A 7 77.16 11.22 26.08
CA PHE A 7 76.12 11.84 26.92
C PHE A 7 75.59 13.17 26.34
N ARG A 8 74.33 13.52 26.66
CA ARG A 8 73.99 14.92 27.02
C ARG A 8 72.77 15.03 27.95
N VAL A 9 73.00 15.72 29.07
CA VAL A 9 72.11 16.13 30.17
C VAL A 9 72.69 17.49 30.64
N ILE A 10 72.04 18.44 31.34
CA ILE A 10 70.81 18.54 32.14
C ILE A 10 70.15 19.90 31.78
N HIS A 11 68.88 20.22 32.08
CA HIS A 11 68.39 20.77 33.36
C HIS A 11 66.86 20.98 33.27
N HIS A 12 66.06 20.43 34.20
CA HIS A 12 65.46 21.12 35.36
C HIS A 12 64.48 22.26 35.06
N LEU A 13 63.18 22.06 35.36
CA LEU A 13 62.64 22.45 36.67
C LEU A 13 61.33 21.69 37.00
N ILE A 14 60.91 21.79 38.26
CA ILE A 14 59.81 21.07 38.92
C ILE A 14 58.49 21.86 38.80
N ILE A 15 57.36 21.16 38.65
CA ILE A 15 56.15 21.27 39.51
C ILE A 15 55.30 20.02 39.25
N ILE A 16 55.16 19.18 40.29
CA ILE A 16 54.13 18.14 40.32
C ILE A 16 52.88 18.78 40.89
N ASN A 17 51.77 18.76 40.14
CA ASN A 17 50.46 19.04 40.70
C ASN A 17 49.45 18.03 40.15
N THR A 18 48.80 17.31 41.06
CA THR A 18 48.00 16.11 40.75
C THR A 18 46.60 16.44 40.25
N VAL A 19 46.29 16.07 39.00
CA VAL A 19 44.90 15.86 38.55
C VAL A 19 44.82 14.58 37.71
N LYS A 20 44.01 13.61 38.13
CA LYS A 20 43.69 12.43 37.33
C LYS A 20 42.76 12.84 36.18
N LEU A 21 43.22 12.70 34.94
CA LEU A 21 42.37 12.72 33.76
C LEU A 21 42.22 11.30 33.21
N HIS A 22 40.97 10.82 33.11
CA HIS A 22 40.65 9.55 32.46
C HIS A 22 41.00 9.61 30.96
N PRO A 23 41.55 8.53 30.36
CA PRO A 23 41.64 8.45 28.91
C PRO A 23 40.22 8.35 28.31
N ILE A 24 39.94 9.32 27.44
CA ILE A 24 38.68 9.43 26.68
C ILE A 24 38.49 8.20 25.77
N GLY A 25 37.23 7.83 25.54
CA GLY A 25 36.83 6.50 25.05
C GLY A 25 37.48 6.05 23.74
N ARG A 26 37.84 4.76 23.69
CA ARG A 26 38.22 4.09 22.44
C ARG A 26 36.99 3.95 21.53
N SER A 27 37.21 4.16 20.23
CA SER A 27 36.20 3.96 19.19
C SER A 27 35.70 2.51 19.19
N SER A 28 34.42 2.29 18.84
CA SER A 28 33.78 0.97 18.81
C SER A 28 34.22 0.09 17.61
N GLN A 29 35.45 0.22 17.14
CA GLN A 29 35.96 -0.42 15.92
C GLN A 29 37.06 -1.46 16.19
N ASP A 30 37.68 -1.47 17.38
CA ASP A 30 38.91 -2.24 17.64
C ASP A 30 38.70 -3.60 18.34
N LEU A 31 37.46 -4.08 18.52
CA LEU A 31 37.16 -5.29 19.33
C LEU A 31 36.80 -6.57 18.54
N ASP A 32 36.53 -6.49 17.23
CA ASP A 32 36.08 -7.64 16.43
C ASP A 32 37.23 -8.35 15.66
N ARG A 33 38.33 -8.66 16.34
CA ARG A 33 39.38 -9.56 15.84
C ARG A 33 39.59 -10.73 16.81
N ASN A 34 38.87 -11.83 16.58
CA ASN A 34 39.40 -13.21 16.48
C ASN A 34 38.28 -14.27 16.54
N SER A 35 38.53 -15.42 15.91
CA SER A 35 37.72 -16.65 15.82
C SER A 35 36.47 -16.62 14.90
N THR A 36 36.46 -17.54 13.93
CA THR A 36 35.49 -17.63 12.82
C THR A 36 34.91 -19.05 12.74
N PRO A 37 33.61 -19.19 12.44
CA PRO A 37 33.16 -20.23 11.50
C PRO A 37 32.52 -19.65 10.23
N VAL A 38 32.32 -20.52 9.23
CA VAL A 38 32.22 -20.19 7.78
C VAL A 38 30.96 -19.39 7.34
N ASN A 39 29.95 -19.21 8.20
CA ASN A 39 28.80 -18.32 7.91
C ASN A 39 29.05 -16.90 8.45
N ALA A 40 30.11 -16.26 7.97
CA ALA A 40 30.55 -14.95 8.45
C ALA A 40 29.40 -13.93 8.39
N ARG A 41 29.16 -13.24 9.52
CA ARG A 41 28.26 -12.08 9.62
C ARG A 41 28.55 -11.14 8.46
N LEU A 42 27.53 -10.75 7.70
CA LEU A 42 27.61 -9.60 6.79
C LEU A 42 28.10 -8.39 7.61
N LEU A 43 29.36 -8.00 7.38
CA LEU A 43 30.00 -6.86 8.03
C LEU A 43 29.06 -5.65 7.95
N TRP A 44 28.96 -4.91 9.05
CA TRP A 44 28.01 -3.80 9.20
C TRP A 44 28.11 -2.82 8.03
N ASP A 45 27.04 -2.74 7.22
CA ASP A 45 27.09 -2.01 5.96
C ASP A 45 26.75 -0.54 6.20
N THR A 46 27.82 0.24 6.29
CA THR A 46 27.78 1.69 6.52
C THR A 46 27.13 2.46 5.35
N ALA A 47 26.97 1.84 4.17
CA ALA A 47 26.18 2.42 3.08
C ALA A 47 24.69 2.16 3.27
N LEU A 48 24.29 0.92 3.59
CA LEU A 48 22.87 0.57 3.82
C LEU A 48 22.28 1.31 5.03
N SER A 49 23.02 1.42 6.14
CA SER A 49 22.55 2.12 7.35
C SER A 49 22.28 3.61 7.18
N LYS A 50 22.86 4.24 6.15
CA LYS A 50 22.62 5.65 5.78
C LYS A 50 21.39 5.83 4.88
N LEU A 51 20.82 4.75 4.34
CA LEU A 51 19.64 4.85 3.48
C LEU A 51 18.38 5.16 4.29
N SER A 52 17.48 5.92 3.68
CA SER A 52 16.13 6.14 4.21
C SER A 52 15.10 5.97 3.10
N ILE A 53 13.98 5.35 3.45
CA ILE A 53 12.76 5.35 2.65
C ILE A 53 11.92 6.51 3.17
N THR A 54 11.44 7.41 2.30
CA THR A 54 10.52 8.47 2.72
C THR A 54 9.20 7.86 3.20
N ASP A 55 8.52 8.46 4.17
CA ASP A 55 7.19 7.98 4.61
C ASP A 55 6.15 7.96 3.46
N THR A 56 6.41 8.68 2.36
CA THR A 56 5.56 8.67 1.16
C THR A 56 5.88 7.57 0.16
N SER A 57 6.92 6.76 0.41
CA SER A 57 7.41 5.75 -0.53
C SER A 57 6.59 4.46 -0.50
N ILE A 58 5.67 4.28 0.46
CA ILE A 58 4.67 3.21 0.51
C ILE A 58 3.30 3.84 0.50
N ASP A 59 2.36 3.22 -0.20
CA ASP A 59 0.97 3.66 -0.17
C ASP A 59 0.40 3.62 1.26
N VAL A 60 -0.30 4.69 1.62
CA VAL A 60 -0.82 4.91 2.98
C VAL A 60 -1.85 3.84 3.37
N GLU A 61 -2.55 3.21 2.43
CA GLU A 61 -3.40 2.03 2.71
C GLU A 61 -2.60 0.80 3.05
N ILE A 62 -1.62 0.42 2.22
CA ILE A 62 -0.78 -0.75 2.49
C ILE A 62 -0.15 -0.57 3.88
N GLN A 63 0.42 0.61 4.15
CA GLN A 63 1.00 0.90 5.45
C GLN A 63 -0.04 0.83 6.57
N LYS A 64 -1.26 1.35 6.38
CA LYS A 64 -2.32 1.35 7.40
C LYS A 64 -2.89 -0.05 7.67
N ASP A 65 -3.04 -0.88 6.64
CA ASP A 65 -3.57 -2.24 6.76
C ASP A 65 -2.52 -3.18 7.38
N LEU A 66 -1.26 -3.07 6.96
CA LEU A 66 -0.13 -3.70 7.66
C LEU A 66 -0.07 -3.29 9.13
N MET A 67 -0.28 -2.00 9.43
CA MET A 67 -0.34 -1.51 10.81
C MET A 67 -1.56 -1.99 11.58
N LYS A 68 -2.71 -2.19 10.92
CA LYS A 68 -3.92 -2.77 11.53
C LYS A 68 -3.68 -4.23 11.88
N GLU A 69 -3.09 -4.99 10.96
CA GLU A 69 -2.78 -6.40 11.16
C GLU A 69 -1.69 -6.61 12.22
N LEU A 70 -0.57 -5.88 12.12
CA LEU A 70 0.50 -5.92 13.12
C LEU A 70 -0.04 -5.55 14.52
N ARG A 71 -0.93 -4.55 14.63
CA ARG A 71 -1.60 -4.23 15.90
C ARG A 71 -2.51 -5.35 16.39
N SER A 72 -3.22 -6.02 15.49
CA SER A 72 -4.10 -7.15 15.82
C SER A 72 -3.26 -8.31 16.39
N ARG A 73 -2.21 -8.75 15.69
CA ARG A 73 -1.31 -9.82 16.13
C ARG A 73 -0.55 -9.47 17.42
N THR A 74 -0.10 -8.22 17.60
CA THR A 74 0.66 -7.78 18.80
C THR A 74 -0.17 -7.35 20.01
N ALA A 75 -1.50 -7.21 19.87
CA ALA A 75 -2.36 -6.52 20.85
C ALA A 75 -2.13 -7.01 22.29
N ASN A 76 -2.27 -8.33 22.50
CA ASN A 76 -2.15 -9.00 23.79
C ASN A 76 -0.72 -9.51 24.07
N LEU A 77 0.10 -9.71 23.03
CA LEU A 77 1.46 -10.27 23.15
C LEU A 77 2.47 -9.29 23.75
N LEU A 78 2.19 -7.98 23.76
CA LEU A 78 3.09 -6.98 24.36
C LEU A 78 2.61 -6.46 25.74
N MET A 79 1.50 -6.96 26.29
CA MET A 79 0.93 -6.54 27.58
C MET A 79 1.50 -7.33 28.76
N PHE A 80 1.86 -6.66 29.86
CA PHE A 80 2.50 -7.28 31.04
C PHE A 80 1.52 -7.85 32.09
N LYS A 81 0.24 -8.02 31.76
CA LYS A 81 -0.77 -8.48 32.74
C LYS A 81 -0.61 -9.99 33.01
N HIS A 82 -0.60 -10.37 34.29
CA HIS A 82 -0.54 -11.77 34.76
C HIS A 82 0.70 -12.55 34.31
N LEU A 83 1.84 -11.85 34.21
CA LEU A 83 3.14 -12.42 33.87
C LEU A 83 4.08 -12.36 35.08
N GLN A 84 4.69 -13.49 35.42
CA GLN A 84 5.81 -13.58 36.36
C GLN A 84 7.11 -13.71 35.57
N LEU A 85 8.13 -12.91 35.90
CA LEU A 85 9.47 -13.10 35.36
C LEU A 85 10.02 -14.43 35.87
N LEU A 86 10.61 -15.22 34.97
CA LEU A 86 11.16 -16.53 35.31
C LEU A 86 12.66 -16.54 35.05
N ASP A 87 13.45 -16.25 36.09
CA ASP A 87 14.90 -16.09 35.97
C ASP A 87 15.69 -17.41 35.99
N GLU A 88 15.13 -18.45 36.61
CA GLU A 88 15.75 -19.77 36.70
C GLU A 88 15.17 -20.75 35.66
N GLY A 89 15.99 -21.71 35.22
CA GLY A 89 15.64 -22.74 34.23
C GLY A 89 15.90 -22.35 32.76
N PHE A 90 15.87 -21.06 32.40
CA PHE A 90 16.03 -20.59 31.01
C PHE A 90 17.24 -19.68 30.75
N ALA A 91 18.28 -19.75 31.58
CA ALA A 91 19.52 -18.98 31.40
C ALA A 91 20.13 -19.17 29.99
N HIS A 92 20.15 -20.41 29.49
CA HIS A 92 20.69 -20.79 28.18
C HIS A 92 20.07 -20.05 26.98
N LEU A 93 18.85 -19.53 27.10
CA LEU A 93 18.20 -18.73 26.06
C LEU A 93 18.66 -17.26 26.07
N ARG A 94 19.30 -16.82 27.16
CA ARG A 94 19.79 -15.45 27.39
C ARG A 94 21.29 -15.31 27.20
N ASP A 95 22.05 -16.40 27.38
CA ASP A 95 23.52 -16.42 27.31
C ASP A 95 24.09 -15.79 26.02
N HIS A 96 23.31 -15.78 24.94
CA HIS A 96 23.72 -15.28 23.62
C HIS A 96 22.74 -14.28 22.98
N LEU A 97 21.58 -14.01 23.60
CA LEU A 97 20.52 -13.18 23.01
C LEU A 97 19.81 -12.32 24.08
N PRO A 98 19.51 -11.04 23.79
CA PRO A 98 18.83 -10.13 24.71
C PRO A 98 17.32 -10.45 24.76
N VAL A 99 16.95 -11.52 25.44
CA VAL A 99 15.56 -11.96 25.63
C VAL A 99 15.23 -12.25 27.09
N ARG A 100 13.97 -12.01 27.48
CA ARG A 100 13.39 -12.47 28.75
C ARG A 100 12.17 -13.34 28.53
N ILE A 101 11.98 -14.25 29.48
CA ILE A 101 10.91 -15.23 29.47
C ILE A 101 10.04 -15.02 30.70
N PHE A 102 8.74 -14.98 30.46
CA PHE A 102 7.72 -14.78 31.47
C PHE A 102 6.79 -15.99 31.50
N LYS A 103 6.40 -16.42 32.69
CA LYS A 103 5.40 -17.48 32.92
C LYS A 103 4.03 -16.84 33.16
N PHE A 104 2.96 -17.41 32.61
CA PHE A 104 1.61 -16.94 32.91
C PHE A 104 1.15 -17.41 34.30
N SER A 105 0.72 -16.47 35.15
CA SER A 105 0.19 -16.79 36.49
C SER A 105 -1.08 -17.66 36.44
N MET A 106 -1.87 -17.53 35.36
CA MET A 106 -3.13 -18.27 35.18
C MET A 106 -2.99 -19.57 34.37
N ASN A 107 -1.82 -19.81 33.76
CA ASN A 107 -1.53 -21.07 33.06
C ASN A 107 -0.02 -21.36 33.18
N PRO A 108 0.39 -22.25 34.11
CA PRO A 108 1.79 -22.48 34.39
C PRO A 108 2.54 -23.25 33.29
N LEU A 109 1.84 -23.76 32.27
CA LEU A 109 2.44 -24.44 31.11
C LEU A 109 2.71 -23.48 29.94
N LEU A 110 2.25 -22.22 30.05
CA LEU A 110 2.35 -21.20 29.01
C LEU A 110 3.39 -20.15 29.37
N TYR A 111 4.29 -19.89 28.43
CA TYR A 111 5.38 -18.93 28.56
C TYR A 111 5.27 -17.84 27.48
N GLN A 112 5.95 -16.73 27.68
CA GLN A 112 6.00 -15.60 26.76
C GLN A 112 7.41 -15.04 26.63
N ILE A 113 7.88 -14.85 25.39
CA ILE A 113 9.18 -14.27 25.07
C ILE A 113 9.05 -12.78 24.83
N ARG A 114 10.05 -12.01 25.29
CA ARG A 114 10.22 -10.59 24.96
C ARG A 114 11.67 -10.29 24.62
N VAL A 115 11.89 -9.50 23.59
CA VAL A 115 13.22 -8.95 23.27
C VAL A 115 13.50 -7.73 24.15
N GLU A 116 14.59 -7.78 24.90
CA GLU A 116 15.10 -6.66 25.71
C GLU A 116 15.96 -5.71 24.86
N LEU A 117 16.30 -4.53 25.40
CA LEU A 117 17.42 -3.75 24.86
C LEU A 117 18.73 -4.49 25.12
N ALA A 118 19.59 -4.61 24.10
CA ALA A 118 20.91 -5.20 24.31
C ALA A 118 21.80 -4.25 25.14
N PRO A 119 22.70 -4.76 26.00
CA PRO A 119 23.45 -3.94 26.97
C PRO A 119 24.20 -2.76 26.35
N GLU A 120 24.74 -2.92 25.14
CA GLU A 120 25.46 -1.90 24.38
C GLU A 120 24.60 -0.71 23.94
N PHE A 121 23.27 -0.81 24.00
CA PHE A 121 22.32 0.27 23.72
C PHE A 121 21.70 0.89 24.99
N VAL A 122 22.04 0.40 26.18
CA VAL A 122 21.60 0.97 27.45
C VAL A 122 22.53 2.12 27.84
N LYS A 123 21.96 3.29 28.17
CA LYS A 123 22.75 4.45 28.60
C LYS A 123 23.43 4.16 29.94
N GLN A 124 24.75 4.38 30.01
CA GLN A 124 25.51 4.29 31.25
C GLN A 124 24.96 5.26 32.31
N GLY A 125 24.90 4.82 33.57
CA GLY A 125 24.41 5.61 34.71
C GLY A 125 22.93 5.40 35.08
N VAL A 126 22.21 4.50 34.40
CA VAL A 126 20.82 4.13 34.74
C VAL A 126 20.77 2.79 35.47
N ASN A 127 19.93 2.67 36.50
CA ASN A 127 19.78 1.44 37.29
C ASN A 127 19.35 0.26 36.39
N PRO A 128 20.13 -0.84 36.32
CA PRO A 128 19.86 -1.95 35.40
C PRO A 128 18.51 -2.63 35.65
N ASN A 129 18.01 -2.59 36.89
CA ASN A 129 16.74 -3.24 37.25
C ASN A 129 15.50 -2.46 36.78
N SER A 130 15.63 -1.20 36.32
CA SER A 130 14.47 -0.35 35.98
C SER A 130 14.29 -0.03 34.49
N LEU A 131 15.19 -0.44 33.58
CA LEU A 131 15.17 0.09 32.20
C LEU A 131 15.43 -0.87 31.01
N THR A 132 15.48 -2.20 31.20
CA THR A 132 15.65 -3.14 30.07
C THR A 132 14.40 -3.34 29.20
N SER A 133 13.23 -2.90 29.70
CA SER A 133 11.93 -3.08 29.02
C SER A 133 11.85 -2.31 27.69
N ASN A 134 12.01 -3.05 26.61
CA ASN A 134 11.87 -2.58 25.23
C ASN A 134 10.43 -2.08 24.97
N ASP A 135 10.28 -0.78 24.75
CA ASP A 135 8.96 -0.14 24.65
C ASP A 135 8.10 -0.67 23.47
N LYS A 136 6.80 -0.83 23.71
CA LYS A 136 5.84 -1.31 22.71
C LYS A 136 5.81 -0.41 21.47
N ARG A 137 5.89 0.91 21.61
CA ARG A 137 5.89 1.83 20.46
C ARG A 137 7.20 1.74 19.67
N LYS A 138 8.34 1.54 20.35
CA LYS A 138 9.64 1.26 19.71
C LYS A 138 9.58 -0.03 18.87
N ILE A 139 9.19 -1.15 19.47
CA ILE A 139 9.06 -2.45 18.76
C ILE A 139 8.17 -2.30 17.54
N MET A 140 6.96 -1.74 17.71
CA MET A 140 6.03 -1.51 16.60
C MET A 140 6.67 -0.66 15.49
N LYS A 141 7.37 0.43 15.82
CA LYS A 141 8.02 1.31 14.83
C LYS A 141 9.16 0.61 14.09
N GLN A 142 9.97 -0.22 14.75
CA GLN A 142 11.03 -1.00 14.11
C GLN A 142 10.47 -2.09 13.18
N VAL A 143 9.47 -2.87 13.63
CA VAL A 143 8.81 -3.87 12.77
C VAL A 143 8.13 -3.22 11.56
N THR A 144 7.48 -2.07 11.75
CA THR A 144 6.86 -1.30 10.65
C THR A 144 7.90 -0.94 9.59
N LYS A 145 9.00 -0.30 10.01
CA LYS A 145 10.09 0.08 9.11
C LYS A 145 10.75 -1.13 8.43
N LEU A 146 10.95 -2.24 9.14
CA LEU A 146 11.49 -3.47 8.56
C LEU A 146 10.61 -3.97 7.42
N ILE A 147 9.29 -4.07 7.65
CA ILE A 147 8.32 -4.49 6.62
C ILE A 147 8.32 -3.49 5.46
N SER A 148 8.42 -2.19 5.74
CA SER A 148 8.57 -1.16 4.71
C SER A 148 9.79 -1.39 3.80
N TRP A 149 10.94 -1.73 4.39
CA TRP A 149 12.15 -2.07 3.64
C TRP A 149 12.01 -3.38 2.86
N LEU A 150 11.46 -4.43 3.47
CA LEU A 150 11.20 -5.72 2.81
C LEU A 150 10.35 -5.55 1.54
N LEU A 151 9.24 -4.79 1.63
CA LEU A 151 8.38 -4.50 0.49
C LEU A 151 9.07 -3.66 -0.60
N HIS A 152 9.94 -2.72 -0.19
CA HIS A 152 10.71 -1.90 -1.12
C HIS A 152 11.71 -2.71 -1.94
N ILE A 153 12.45 -3.59 -1.27
CA ILE A 153 13.43 -4.46 -1.93
C ILE A 153 12.69 -5.47 -2.82
N ASN A 154 11.59 -6.07 -2.34
CA ASN A 154 10.80 -7.03 -3.11
C ASN A 154 10.27 -6.42 -4.42
N ILE A 155 9.69 -5.23 -4.36
CA ILE A 155 9.18 -4.54 -5.56
C ILE A 155 10.32 -4.17 -6.51
N SER A 156 11.50 -3.83 -5.99
CA SER A 156 12.66 -3.51 -6.84
C SER A 156 13.18 -4.76 -7.58
N VAL A 157 13.21 -5.91 -6.91
CA VAL A 157 13.53 -7.21 -7.54
C VAL A 157 12.49 -7.58 -8.61
N LEU A 158 11.20 -7.55 -8.27
CA LEU A 158 10.11 -7.94 -9.17
C LEU A 158 10.00 -7.05 -10.42
N ARG A 159 10.34 -5.76 -10.31
CA ARG A 159 10.42 -4.84 -11.46
C ARG A 159 11.53 -5.22 -12.44
N ASN A 160 12.69 -5.65 -11.95
CA ASN A 160 13.79 -6.11 -12.82
C ASN A 160 13.45 -7.45 -13.50
N LEU A 161 12.54 -8.25 -12.92
CA LEU A 161 12.04 -9.50 -13.51
C LEU A 161 10.83 -9.31 -14.45
N GLN A 162 10.32 -8.09 -14.64
CA GLN A 162 9.12 -7.78 -15.44
C GLN A 162 7.84 -8.56 -15.04
N THR A 163 7.80 -9.14 -13.84
CA THR A 163 6.66 -9.98 -13.39
C THR A 163 5.47 -9.14 -12.96
N THR A 164 4.31 -9.32 -13.61
CA THR A 164 3.06 -8.59 -13.33
C THR A 164 2.35 -8.99 -12.02
N GLY A 165 2.73 -10.12 -11.40
CA GLY A 165 2.13 -10.65 -10.16
C GLY A 165 2.49 -9.93 -8.84
N ILE A 166 2.87 -8.65 -8.89
CA ILE A 166 3.63 -7.96 -7.82
C ILE A 166 2.95 -7.99 -6.44
N MET A 167 1.61 -7.87 -6.39
CA MET A 167 0.90 -7.79 -5.10
C MET A 167 0.72 -9.13 -4.37
N SER A 168 0.59 -10.25 -5.09
CA SER A 168 0.46 -11.56 -4.45
C SER A 168 1.77 -11.96 -3.75
N SER A 169 2.92 -11.63 -4.35
CA SER A 169 4.25 -11.83 -3.77
C SER A 169 4.46 -10.97 -2.51
N ASN A 170 4.09 -9.68 -2.53
CA ASN A 170 4.22 -8.81 -1.36
C ASN A 170 3.40 -9.28 -0.16
N ARG A 171 2.17 -9.76 -0.39
CA ARG A 171 1.34 -10.28 0.71
C ARG A 171 1.92 -11.57 1.29
N LYS A 172 2.38 -12.50 0.45
CA LYS A 172 3.09 -13.72 0.89
C LYS A 172 4.32 -13.40 1.74
N LEU A 173 5.14 -12.41 1.34
CA LEU A 173 6.31 -11.97 2.11
C LEU A 173 5.91 -11.42 3.50
N VAL A 174 4.83 -10.64 3.57
CA VAL A 174 4.28 -10.10 4.83
C VAL A 174 3.76 -11.21 5.74
N ASP A 175 2.95 -12.12 5.20
CA ASP A 175 2.40 -13.25 5.94
C ASP A 175 3.53 -14.17 6.45
N TRP A 176 4.56 -14.39 5.64
CA TRP A 176 5.75 -15.17 5.98
C TRP A 176 6.58 -14.53 7.10
N ILE A 177 6.82 -13.21 7.06
CA ILE A 177 7.58 -12.55 8.14
C ILE A 177 6.75 -12.46 9.43
N PHE A 178 5.43 -12.29 9.35
CA PHE A 178 4.55 -12.41 10.52
C PHE A 178 4.60 -13.81 11.13
N LYS A 179 4.51 -14.87 10.31
CA LYS A 179 4.70 -16.25 10.78
C LYS A 179 6.04 -16.41 11.51
N ASN A 180 7.14 -15.91 10.95
CA ASN A 180 8.46 -15.99 11.58
C ASN A 180 8.60 -15.17 12.89
N ILE A 181 7.84 -14.08 13.07
CA ILE A 181 7.84 -13.27 14.30
C ILE A 181 6.99 -13.93 15.40
N PHE A 182 5.80 -14.42 15.06
CA PHE A 182 4.75 -14.80 16.02
C PHE A 182 4.58 -16.31 16.21
N GLU A 183 4.72 -17.09 15.14
CA GLU A 183 4.34 -18.51 15.03
C GLU A 183 5.31 -19.32 14.13
N PRO A 184 6.64 -19.30 14.39
CA PRO A 184 7.59 -20.10 13.61
C PRO A 184 7.41 -21.60 13.87
N GLN A 185 7.62 -22.43 12.84
CA GLN A 185 7.37 -23.88 12.92
C GLN A 185 8.50 -24.67 13.60
N ASN A 186 9.75 -24.23 13.42
CA ASN A 186 10.95 -24.99 13.82
C ASN A 186 11.84 -24.20 14.80
N SER A 187 11.27 -23.24 15.52
CA SER A 187 11.95 -22.41 16.51
C SER A 187 10.94 -21.73 17.46
N LEU A 188 11.44 -21.04 18.48
CA LEU A 188 10.66 -20.19 19.37
C LEU A 188 10.31 -18.83 18.72
N PRO A 189 9.16 -18.23 19.05
CA PRO A 189 8.74 -16.94 18.50
C PRO A 189 9.59 -15.77 19.04
N VAL A 190 9.78 -14.74 18.21
CA VAL A 190 10.46 -13.50 18.62
C VAL A 190 9.58 -12.65 19.54
N ILE A 191 8.28 -12.60 19.22
CA ILE A 191 7.25 -11.97 20.04
C ILE A 191 6.08 -12.94 20.06
N GLY A 192 5.96 -13.75 21.10
CA GLY A 192 4.93 -14.78 21.10
C GLY A 192 4.84 -15.56 22.40
N ARG A 193 3.96 -16.55 22.36
CA ARG A 193 3.74 -17.50 23.44
C ARG A 193 4.14 -18.90 22.98
N PHE A 194 4.54 -19.73 23.92
CA PHE A 194 5.04 -21.08 23.68
C PHE A 194 4.75 -21.94 24.91
N SER A 195 4.64 -23.25 24.71
CA SER A 195 4.43 -24.23 25.76
C SER A 195 5.77 -24.72 26.33
N GLY A 196 5.73 -25.34 27.52
CA GLY A 196 6.91 -26.03 28.06
C GLY A 196 7.36 -27.25 27.23
N GLN A 197 6.46 -27.84 26.43
CA GLN A 197 6.78 -28.96 25.54
C GLN A 197 7.56 -28.49 24.30
N ASP A 198 7.23 -27.30 23.78
CA ASP A 198 7.88 -26.71 22.60
C ASP A 198 9.41 -26.59 22.84
N ILE A 199 9.81 -26.23 24.06
CA ILE A 199 11.22 -26.06 24.46
C ILE A 199 11.96 -27.40 24.43
N GLN A 200 11.32 -28.46 24.93
CA GLN A 200 11.91 -29.81 24.97
C GLN A 200 12.08 -30.41 23.56
N ALA A 201 11.32 -29.92 22.58
CA ALA A 201 11.46 -30.32 21.18
C ALA A 201 12.68 -29.68 20.48
N PHE A 202 13.28 -28.62 21.03
CA PHE A 202 14.41 -27.93 20.42
C PHE A 202 15.76 -28.34 21.04
N THR A 203 16.79 -28.48 20.19
CA THR A 203 18.16 -28.68 20.68
C THR A 203 18.66 -27.43 21.39
N LYS A 204 19.29 -27.61 22.55
CA LYS A 204 19.86 -26.50 23.34
C LYS A 204 20.81 -25.64 22.48
N GLY A 205 20.60 -24.33 22.45
CA GLY A 205 21.33 -23.37 21.62
C GLY A 205 20.86 -23.25 20.17
N LYS A 206 19.79 -23.96 19.77
CA LYS A 206 19.15 -23.88 18.44
C LYS A 206 17.66 -23.51 18.50
N GLU A 207 17.19 -23.04 19.65
CA GLU A 207 15.79 -22.73 19.92
C GLU A 207 15.32 -21.49 19.16
N PHE A 208 16.23 -20.59 18.76
CA PHE A 208 15.95 -19.50 17.83
C PHE A 208 16.63 -19.75 16.49
N GLY A 209 15.83 -19.85 15.43
CA GLY A 209 16.32 -19.99 14.05
C GLY A 209 17.01 -18.71 13.53
N PRO A 210 17.68 -18.76 12.36
CA PRO A 210 18.42 -17.62 11.82
C PRO A 210 17.60 -16.34 11.68
N ILE A 211 16.35 -16.45 11.20
CA ILE A 211 15.42 -15.31 11.08
C ILE A 211 15.08 -14.72 12.45
N GLN A 212 14.84 -15.58 13.44
CA GLN A 212 14.54 -15.15 14.81
C GLN A 212 15.74 -14.41 15.42
N GLN A 213 16.97 -14.92 15.25
CA GLN A 213 18.19 -14.26 15.73
C GLN A 213 18.41 -12.88 15.07
N ILE A 214 18.18 -12.76 13.76
CA ILE A 214 18.25 -11.50 13.01
C ILE A 214 17.19 -10.49 13.52
N LEU A 215 15.96 -10.95 13.75
CA LEU A 215 14.86 -10.14 14.28
C LEU A 215 15.10 -9.69 15.72
N ILE A 216 15.60 -10.57 16.60
CA ILE A 216 15.98 -10.25 17.98
C ILE A 216 17.06 -9.17 17.97
N THR A 217 18.09 -9.31 17.12
CA THR A 217 19.18 -8.34 16.95
C THR A 217 18.71 -6.96 16.46
N LEU A 218 17.66 -6.91 15.63
CA LEU A 218 17.03 -5.64 15.25
C LEU A 218 16.22 -5.05 16.41
N LEU A 219 15.37 -5.85 17.04
CA LEU A 219 14.45 -5.35 18.05
C LEU A 219 15.16 -4.94 19.35
N SER A 220 16.32 -5.52 19.65
CA SER A 220 17.15 -5.14 20.80
C SER A 220 17.95 -3.86 20.58
N SER A 221 18.14 -3.44 19.33
CA SER A 221 18.92 -2.24 19.01
C SER A 221 18.18 -0.94 19.34
N SER A 222 18.90 0.17 19.45
CA SER A 222 18.28 1.49 19.63
C SER A 222 17.48 1.92 18.39
N LEU A 223 16.42 2.72 18.57
CA LEU A 223 15.62 3.25 17.46
C LEU A 223 16.42 4.17 16.50
N SER A 224 17.56 4.71 16.97
CA SER A 224 18.49 5.53 16.18
C SER A 224 19.51 4.73 15.39
N SER A 225 19.62 3.40 15.60
CA SER A 225 20.66 2.56 15.00
C SER A 225 20.52 2.30 13.49
N SER A 226 19.40 2.66 12.86
CA SER A 226 19.14 2.53 11.42
C SER A 226 19.49 1.15 10.84
N ARG A 227 19.14 0.08 11.58
CA ARG A 227 19.45 -1.32 11.22
C ARG A 227 18.46 -1.92 10.23
N GLU A 228 17.26 -1.35 10.14
CA GLU A 228 16.15 -1.86 9.33
C GLU A 228 16.50 -2.15 7.85
N PRO A 229 17.30 -1.35 7.12
CA PRO A 229 17.64 -1.64 5.72
C PRO A 229 18.51 -2.90 5.58
N GLN A 230 19.58 -3.03 6.37
CA GLN A 230 20.46 -4.21 6.34
C GLN A 230 19.72 -5.46 6.84
N THR A 231 18.91 -5.33 7.90
CA THR A 231 18.07 -6.44 8.38
C THR A 231 17.10 -6.91 7.30
N ALA A 232 16.49 -6.00 6.52
CA ALA A 232 15.61 -6.36 5.41
C ALA A 232 16.34 -7.12 4.29
N VAL A 233 17.56 -6.69 3.91
CA VAL A 233 18.38 -7.41 2.91
C VAL A 233 18.69 -8.83 3.36
N MET A 234 19.05 -9.04 4.63
CA MET A 234 19.31 -10.38 5.18
C MET A 234 18.06 -11.26 5.19
N ILE A 235 16.93 -10.72 5.66
CA ILE A 235 15.67 -11.47 5.75
C ILE A 235 15.09 -11.80 4.37
N ILE A 236 15.14 -10.86 3.41
CA ILE A 236 14.59 -11.12 2.07
C ILE A 236 15.46 -12.09 1.26
N SER A 237 16.79 -12.11 1.49
CA SER A 237 17.67 -13.14 0.93
C SER A 237 17.21 -14.55 1.34
N HIS A 238 16.99 -14.76 2.64
CA HIS A 238 16.47 -16.03 3.15
C HIS A 238 15.05 -16.33 2.67
N TYR A 239 14.17 -15.33 2.53
CA TYR A 239 12.84 -15.53 1.95
C TYR A 239 12.94 -16.08 0.52
N TYR A 240 13.79 -15.50 -0.34
CA TYR A 240 13.94 -16.01 -1.70
C TYR A 240 14.61 -17.38 -1.76
N GLU A 241 15.55 -17.69 -0.87
CA GLU A 241 16.17 -19.02 -0.82
C GLU A 241 15.18 -20.15 -0.49
N ASN A 242 14.18 -19.89 0.35
CA ASN A 242 13.22 -20.90 0.80
C ASN A 242 11.90 -20.87 0.01
N GLU A 243 11.36 -19.68 -0.28
CA GLU A 243 10.00 -19.49 -0.82
C GLU A 243 9.98 -19.11 -2.31
N CYS A 244 11.09 -18.61 -2.87
CA CYS A 244 11.18 -18.23 -4.30
C CYS A 244 12.52 -18.64 -4.95
N PRO A 245 12.83 -19.95 -5.08
CA PRO A 245 14.14 -20.42 -5.53
C PRO A 245 14.58 -19.88 -6.91
N GLU A 246 13.64 -19.55 -7.79
CA GLU A 246 13.90 -18.91 -9.09
C GLU A 246 14.53 -17.53 -8.94
N VAL A 247 14.01 -16.70 -8.03
CA VAL A 247 14.56 -15.37 -7.72
C VAL A 247 15.94 -15.52 -7.07
N SER A 248 16.10 -16.48 -6.15
CA SER A 248 17.41 -16.80 -5.56
C SER A 248 18.43 -17.22 -6.62
N ARG A 249 18.02 -18.04 -7.60
CA ARG A 249 18.86 -18.46 -8.74
C ARG A 249 19.27 -17.28 -9.61
N ALA A 250 18.34 -16.38 -9.95
CA ALA A 250 18.61 -15.20 -10.78
C ALA A 250 19.56 -14.18 -10.09
N LEU A 251 19.46 -14.05 -8.75
CA LEU A 251 20.40 -13.26 -7.96
C LEU A 251 21.79 -13.91 -7.90
N LYS A 252 21.86 -15.25 -7.75
CA LYS A 252 23.12 -16.00 -7.66
C LYS A 252 23.84 -16.17 -9.01
N SER A 253 23.11 -16.15 -10.12
CA SER A 253 23.66 -16.20 -11.48
C SER A 253 24.15 -14.85 -12.02
N GLY A 254 23.88 -13.75 -11.31
CA GLY A 254 24.14 -12.39 -11.79
C GLY A 254 23.18 -11.90 -12.88
N GLN A 255 22.12 -12.65 -13.20
CA GLN A 255 21.03 -12.18 -14.09
C GLN A 255 20.26 -11.00 -13.48
N LEU A 256 20.20 -10.93 -12.14
CA LEU A 256 19.78 -9.76 -11.39
C LEU A 256 20.98 -9.12 -10.69
N PRO A 257 21.01 -7.78 -10.55
CA PRO A 257 21.91 -7.12 -9.62
C PRO A 257 21.67 -7.62 -8.19
N ASP A 258 22.72 -7.66 -7.36
CA ASP A 258 22.61 -8.15 -5.99
C ASP A 258 21.63 -7.29 -5.15
N LEU A 259 21.07 -7.88 -4.08
CA LEU A 259 20.05 -7.24 -3.24
C LEU A 259 20.51 -5.90 -2.63
N ARG A 260 21.79 -5.76 -2.29
CA ARG A 260 22.36 -4.54 -1.73
C ARG A 260 22.43 -3.45 -2.81
N SER A 261 22.92 -3.78 -4.01
CA SER A 261 22.93 -2.88 -5.17
C SER A 261 21.52 -2.44 -5.56
N LEU A 262 20.56 -3.36 -5.61
CA LEU A 262 19.15 -3.05 -5.86
C LEU A 262 18.58 -2.09 -4.81
N THR A 263 18.87 -2.30 -3.52
CA THR A 263 18.42 -1.43 -2.41
C THR A 263 19.00 -0.01 -2.51
N ILE A 264 20.26 0.13 -2.94
CA ILE A 264 20.91 1.42 -3.13
C ILE A 264 20.38 2.13 -4.39
N GLN A 265 20.10 1.40 -5.47
CA GLN A 265 19.53 1.96 -6.69
C GLN A 265 18.06 2.37 -6.50
N SER A 266 17.26 1.54 -5.84
CA SER A 266 15.83 1.78 -5.64
C SER A 266 15.56 3.04 -4.80
N THR A 267 16.37 3.26 -3.77
CA THR A 267 16.30 4.46 -2.92
C THR A 267 16.68 5.73 -3.67
N ARG A 268 17.68 5.68 -4.57
CA ARG A 268 18.02 6.80 -5.47
C ARG A 268 16.90 7.12 -6.48
N SER A 269 16.16 6.10 -6.94
CA SER A 269 15.11 6.26 -7.95
C SER A 269 13.80 6.91 -7.45
N ASN A 270 13.68 7.22 -6.15
CA ASN A 270 12.42 7.67 -5.52
C ASN A 270 11.21 6.76 -5.81
N SER A 271 11.46 5.46 -5.98
CA SER A 271 10.46 4.46 -6.34
C SER A 271 9.37 4.34 -5.28
N ARG A 272 8.17 4.87 -5.58
CA ARG A 272 6.97 4.67 -4.76
C ARG A 272 6.37 3.29 -4.98
N ILE A 273 6.31 2.54 -3.90
CA ILE A 273 5.52 1.32 -3.72
C ILE A 273 4.06 1.73 -3.67
N GLY A 274 3.27 1.21 -4.62
CA GLY A 274 1.83 1.48 -4.69
C GLY A 274 1.39 2.65 -5.56
N ARG A 275 2.31 3.38 -6.23
CA ARG A 275 1.93 4.14 -7.44
C ARG A 275 1.52 3.14 -8.53
N GLY A 276 0.21 2.89 -8.62
CA GLY A 276 -0.42 1.87 -9.48
C GLY A 276 -1.57 1.12 -8.80
N LEU A 277 -1.67 1.17 -7.46
CA LEU A 277 -2.59 0.32 -6.69
C LEU A 277 -4.02 0.83 -6.59
N ASP A 278 -4.66 0.89 -7.75
CA ASP A 278 -6.03 0.39 -7.87
C ASP A 278 -6.05 -0.93 -8.72
N GLU A 279 -4.93 -1.39 -9.30
CA GLU A 279 -4.88 -2.58 -10.20
C GLU A 279 -4.78 -3.95 -9.50
N GLY A 280 -4.84 -4.00 -8.16
CA GLY A 280 -4.70 -5.24 -7.39
C GLY A 280 -5.93 -6.16 -7.49
N SER A 281 -6.09 -6.87 -8.61
CA SER A 281 -7.10 -7.94 -8.86
C SER A 281 -8.59 -7.60 -8.60
N SER A 282 -8.92 -6.34 -8.30
CA SER A 282 -10.28 -5.88 -8.00
C SER A 282 -10.72 -4.66 -8.80
N TRP A 283 -9.90 -4.20 -9.76
CA TRP A 283 -10.39 -3.23 -10.75
C TRP A 283 -11.24 -3.95 -11.79
N ILE A 284 -12.26 -3.28 -12.28
CA ILE A 284 -13.17 -3.81 -13.29
C ILE A 284 -12.42 -3.92 -14.63
N GLN A 285 -12.23 -5.16 -15.08
CA GLN A 285 -11.53 -5.51 -16.32
C GLN A 285 -12.45 -5.48 -17.55
N GLU A 286 -13.75 -5.58 -17.34
CA GLU A 286 -14.77 -5.62 -18.41
C GLU A 286 -15.99 -4.81 -17.99
N LEU A 287 -16.52 -4.03 -18.93
CA LEU A 287 -17.72 -3.25 -18.79
C LEU A 287 -18.80 -3.92 -19.65
N GLY A 288 -19.54 -4.87 -19.08
CA GLY A 288 -20.45 -5.72 -19.85
C GLY A 288 -19.70 -6.53 -20.92
N ASN A 289 -19.94 -6.23 -22.20
CA ASN A 289 -19.27 -6.87 -23.34
C ASN A 289 -18.09 -6.06 -23.91
N PHE A 290 -17.57 -5.08 -23.16
CA PHE A 290 -16.51 -4.18 -23.61
C PHE A 290 -15.27 -4.24 -22.68
N PRO A 291 -14.07 -4.54 -23.19
CA PRO A 291 -12.88 -4.69 -22.36
C PRO A 291 -12.33 -3.34 -21.88
N VAL A 292 -11.97 -3.26 -20.60
CA VAL A 292 -11.32 -2.11 -19.97
C VAL A 292 -9.80 -2.29 -20.09
N ARG A 293 -9.15 -1.53 -20.99
CA ARG A 293 -7.68 -1.52 -21.13
C ARG A 293 -6.99 -1.23 -19.79
N SER A 294 -5.90 -1.94 -19.49
CA SER A 294 -5.13 -1.77 -18.24
C SER A 294 -4.62 -0.33 -18.09
N LEU A 295 -4.44 0.16 -16.85
CA LEU A 295 -3.90 1.52 -16.66
C LEU A 295 -2.42 1.56 -17.04
N GLU A 296 -1.68 0.47 -16.84
CA GLU A 296 -0.31 0.32 -17.36
C GLU A 296 -0.23 0.52 -18.89
N GLN A 297 -1.23 0.04 -19.63
CA GLN A 297 -1.31 0.09 -21.10
C GLN A 297 -1.77 1.45 -21.66
N LEU A 298 -2.11 2.43 -20.81
CA LEU A 298 -2.43 3.79 -21.27
C LEU A 298 -1.17 4.67 -21.34
N PRO A 299 -1.11 5.62 -22.30
CA PRO A 299 -0.09 6.67 -22.34
C PRO A 299 0.01 7.46 -21.02
N GLU A 300 1.22 7.90 -20.65
CA GLU A 300 1.46 8.70 -19.44
C GLU A 300 0.75 10.07 -19.47
N SER A 301 0.51 10.63 -20.65
CA SER A 301 -0.32 11.81 -20.92
C SER A 301 -1.76 11.63 -20.39
N LEU A 302 -2.35 10.46 -20.63
CA LEU A 302 -3.72 10.11 -20.21
C LEU A 302 -3.81 9.68 -18.73
N LYS A 303 -2.67 9.69 -18.01
CA LYS A 303 -2.53 9.35 -16.59
C LYS A 303 -2.07 10.57 -15.77
N PRO A 304 -2.91 11.61 -15.62
CA PRO A 304 -2.51 12.85 -14.97
C PRO A 304 -2.07 12.59 -13.53
N LYS A 305 -0.85 13.01 -13.19
CA LYS A 305 -0.19 12.64 -11.91
C LYS A 305 -0.71 13.41 -10.70
N VAL A 306 -1.41 14.52 -10.91
CA VAL A 306 -1.95 15.38 -9.86
C VAL A 306 -3.43 15.65 -10.11
N CYS A 307 -4.21 15.61 -9.04
CA CYS A 307 -5.65 15.87 -9.04
C CYS A 307 -6.05 17.16 -9.80
N ASN A 308 -5.23 18.21 -9.81
CA ASN A 308 -5.55 19.50 -10.44
C ASN A 308 -4.84 19.76 -11.78
N GLN A 309 -4.06 18.79 -12.28
CA GLN A 309 -3.56 18.83 -13.65
C GLN A 309 -4.66 18.31 -14.58
N ASP A 310 -5.18 19.20 -15.42
CA ASP A 310 -5.80 18.80 -16.69
C ASP A 310 -4.61 18.52 -17.64
N PRO A 311 -4.37 17.26 -18.03
CA PRO A 311 -3.17 16.89 -18.78
C PRO A 311 -3.14 17.49 -20.19
N LEU A 312 -4.28 17.91 -20.73
CA LEU A 312 -4.40 18.50 -22.07
C LEU A 312 -4.40 20.03 -22.05
N LYS A 313 -4.18 20.65 -20.88
CA LYS A 313 -4.17 22.10 -20.68
C LYS A 313 -2.93 22.75 -21.30
N GLY A 314 -3.00 23.00 -22.60
CA GLY A 314 -1.97 23.64 -23.41
C GLY A 314 -1.73 22.93 -24.74
N ARG A 315 -1.87 21.59 -24.81
CA ARG A 315 -1.64 20.81 -26.03
C ARG A 315 -2.87 20.69 -26.93
N ILE A 316 -4.04 20.38 -26.37
CA ILE A 316 -5.23 20.00 -27.17
C ILE A 316 -6.50 20.77 -26.78
N GLY A 317 -6.58 21.31 -25.56
CA GLY A 317 -7.76 22.04 -25.07
C GLY A 317 -8.19 23.29 -25.86
N MET A 318 -7.39 23.77 -26.82
CA MET A 318 -7.80 24.84 -27.76
C MET A 318 -8.51 24.33 -29.02
N LYS A 319 -8.31 23.07 -29.44
CA LYS A 319 -9.00 22.46 -30.59
C LYS A 319 -10.23 21.67 -30.14
N LEU A 320 -10.10 20.87 -29.07
CA LEU A 320 -11.23 20.17 -28.44
C LEU A 320 -11.95 21.09 -27.45
N ARG A 321 -12.61 22.16 -27.93
CA ARG A 321 -13.43 23.03 -27.07
C ARG A 321 -14.60 22.20 -26.52
N PRO A 322 -14.72 21.96 -25.20
CA PRO A 322 -15.83 21.18 -24.67
C PRO A 322 -17.15 21.90 -24.99
N ARG A 323 -18.11 21.19 -25.61
CA ARG A 323 -19.51 21.67 -25.67
C ARG A 323 -20.01 21.90 -24.24
N LYS A 324 -20.95 22.85 -24.11
CA LYS A 324 -21.46 23.34 -22.81
C LYS A 324 -21.91 22.15 -21.95
N GLN A 325 -21.53 22.09 -20.67
CA GLN A 325 -21.83 20.93 -19.81
C GLN A 325 -23.32 20.89 -19.42
N GLU A 326 -24.19 20.44 -20.33
CA GLU A 326 -25.65 20.36 -20.14
C GLU A 326 -26.02 19.49 -18.92
N LEU A 327 -25.36 18.33 -18.77
CA LEU A 327 -25.51 17.45 -17.60
C LEU A 327 -25.18 18.15 -16.27
N SER A 328 -24.40 19.25 -16.27
CA SER A 328 -24.12 20.00 -15.05
C SER A 328 -25.37 20.71 -14.50
N GLY A 329 -26.42 20.95 -15.28
CA GLY A 329 -27.67 21.53 -14.79
C GLY A 329 -28.37 20.57 -13.83
N HIS A 330 -28.78 19.41 -14.35
CA HIS A 330 -29.52 18.40 -13.60
C HIS A 330 -28.71 17.82 -12.43
N ILE A 331 -27.40 17.60 -12.61
CA ILE A 331 -26.50 17.25 -11.51
C ILE A 331 -26.53 18.32 -10.40
N MET A 332 -26.39 19.60 -10.76
CA MET A 332 -26.42 20.69 -9.78
C MET A 332 -27.79 20.80 -9.11
N GLU A 333 -28.88 20.48 -9.79
CA GLU A 333 -30.23 20.41 -9.21
C GLU A 333 -30.35 19.31 -8.15
N ILE A 334 -30.04 18.05 -8.48
CA ILE A 334 -30.01 16.92 -7.53
C ILE A 334 -29.21 17.29 -6.28
N PHE A 335 -28.06 17.95 -6.48
CA PHE A 335 -27.23 18.41 -5.37
C PHE A 335 -27.80 19.63 -4.62
N SER A 336 -28.58 20.51 -5.24
CA SER A 336 -29.05 21.77 -4.65
C SER A 336 -30.36 21.60 -3.87
N GLN A 337 -31.21 20.66 -4.26
CA GLN A 337 -32.54 20.51 -3.68
C GLN A 337 -32.57 20.13 -2.18
N ARG A 338 -31.50 19.58 -1.56
CA ARG A 338 -31.57 19.12 -0.15
C ARG A 338 -30.33 19.37 0.74
N LYS A 339 -30.59 19.88 1.95
CA LYS A 339 -29.69 19.80 3.12
C LYS A 339 -29.79 18.40 3.73
N CYS A 340 -28.83 17.52 3.46
CA CYS A 340 -28.93 16.13 3.92
C CYS A 340 -28.45 15.97 5.38
N TYR A 341 -29.38 16.04 6.33
CA TYR A 341 -29.17 15.61 7.71
C TYR A 341 -29.28 14.08 7.79
N MET A 342 -28.13 13.40 7.63
CA MET A 342 -28.02 11.95 7.67
C MET A 342 -28.16 11.41 9.10
N SER A 343 -29.38 11.06 9.53
CA SER A 343 -29.56 10.23 10.73
C SER A 343 -29.20 8.77 10.42
N GLN A 344 -28.27 8.20 11.19
CA GLN A 344 -27.76 6.82 10.96
C GLN A 344 -28.87 5.75 11.08
N SER A 345 -29.92 6.04 11.86
CA SER A 345 -31.03 5.13 12.16
C SER A 345 -31.90 4.70 10.97
N PHE A 346 -31.76 5.35 9.79
CA PHE A 346 -32.53 5.02 8.58
C PHE A 346 -31.65 4.68 7.37
N SER A 347 -30.36 4.41 7.57
CA SER A 347 -29.42 4.06 6.51
C SER A 347 -29.09 2.56 6.46
N PHE A 348 -29.23 1.96 5.29
CA PHE A 348 -28.69 0.66 4.93
C PHE A 348 -27.33 0.82 4.24
N LYS A 349 -26.45 -0.16 4.46
CA LYS A 349 -25.18 -0.33 3.76
C LYS A 349 -25.04 -1.80 3.41
N PHE A 350 -24.46 -2.07 2.25
CA PHE A 350 -24.23 -3.43 1.80
C PHE A 350 -23.33 -4.19 2.77
N HIS A 351 -23.70 -5.44 3.07
CA HIS A 351 -22.90 -6.31 3.95
C HIS A 351 -21.52 -6.63 3.35
N ASP A 352 -21.40 -6.64 2.02
CA ASP A 352 -20.08 -6.55 1.39
C ASP A 352 -19.52 -5.13 1.58
N SER A 353 -18.64 -5.01 2.57
CA SER A 353 -17.89 -3.79 2.91
C SER A 353 -17.12 -3.14 1.75
N LYS A 354 -16.98 -3.82 0.61
CA LYS A 354 -16.30 -3.31 -0.59
C LYS A 354 -17.19 -2.43 -1.47
N PHE A 355 -18.52 -2.63 -1.50
CA PHE A 355 -19.39 -1.83 -2.36
C PHE A 355 -19.76 -0.50 -1.68
N PRO A 356 -19.28 0.66 -2.18
CA PRO A 356 -19.23 1.88 -1.39
C PRO A 356 -20.48 2.76 -1.60
N VAL A 357 -21.64 2.16 -1.35
CA VAL A 357 -22.95 2.79 -1.52
C VAL A 357 -23.76 2.69 -0.22
N MET A 358 -24.51 3.75 0.08
CA MET A 358 -25.48 3.83 1.17
C MET A 358 -26.85 4.09 0.57
N ILE A 359 -27.86 3.37 1.06
CA ILE A 359 -29.26 3.59 0.72
C ILE A 359 -29.98 4.07 1.98
N VAL A 360 -30.68 5.20 1.90
CA VAL A 360 -31.35 5.83 3.04
C VAL A 360 -32.85 5.82 2.81
N ARG A 361 -33.64 5.43 3.83
CA ARG A 361 -35.10 5.61 3.79
C ARG A 361 -35.43 7.09 3.99
N LYS A 362 -36.28 7.64 3.12
CA LYS A 362 -36.97 8.91 3.37
C LYS A 362 -38.35 8.63 3.95
N ASN A 363 -38.83 9.59 4.74
CA ASN A 363 -40.20 9.55 5.26
C ASN A 363 -41.20 9.53 4.09
N GLU A 364 -42.39 9.01 4.35
CA GLU A 364 -43.48 8.96 3.37
C GLU A 364 -43.86 10.39 2.94
N SER A 365 -44.15 10.56 1.65
CA SER A 365 -44.72 11.82 1.16
C SER A 365 -46.18 11.95 1.60
N ASP A 366 -46.76 13.13 1.41
CA ASP A 366 -48.18 13.40 1.66
C ASP A 366 -49.13 12.51 0.83
N GLN A 367 -48.60 11.76 -0.15
CA GLN A 367 -49.30 10.77 -0.98
C GLN A 367 -49.08 9.32 -0.50
N GLY A 368 -48.49 9.10 0.69
CA GLY A 368 -48.25 7.77 1.26
C GLY A 368 -47.17 6.93 0.55
N ARG A 369 -46.47 7.50 -0.45
CA ARG A 369 -45.39 6.80 -1.16
C ARG A 369 -44.11 6.83 -0.34
N LYS A 370 -43.44 5.67 -0.26
CA LYS A 370 -42.13 5.51 0.37
C LYS A 370 -41.04 5.82 -0.65
N TYR A 371 -40.03 6.58 -0.23
CA TYR A 371 -38.89 6.93 -1.08
C TYR A 371 -37.59 6.43 -0.47
N GLY A 372 -36.72 5.92 -1.32
CA GLY A 372 -35.33 5.64 -1.00
C GLY A 372 -34.42 6.70 -1.61
N TRP A 373 -33.19 6.80 -1.11
CA TRP A 373 -32.18 7.72 -1.62
C TRP A 373 -30.81 7.06 -1.65
N VAL A 374 -30.13 7.15 -2.80
CA VAL A 374 -28.79 6.58 -3.02
C VAL A 374 -27.71 7.64 -2.80
N TRP A 375 -26.68 7.30 -2.03
CA TRP A 375 -25.47 8.11 -1.87
C TRP A 375 -24.19 7.27 -1.82
N LEU A 376 -23.07 7.88 -2.20
CA LEU A 376 -21.77 7.20 -2.25
C LEU A 376 -20.98 7.40 -0.94
N CYS A 377 -20.29 6.34 -0.53
CA CYS A 377 -19.44 6.32 0.66
C CYS A 377 -17.96 6.23 0.29
N ASN A 378 -17.10 6.51 1.26
CA ASN A 378 -15.68 6.17 1.18
C ASN A 378 -15.51 4.69 1.56
N THR A 379 -14.92 3.89 0.67
CA THR A 379 -14.63 2.45 0.84
C THR A 379 -13.96 2.10 2.17
N ASN A 380 -13.16 3.01 2.73
CA ASN A 380 -12.30 2.76 3.88
C ASN A 380 -12.98 2.88 5.25
N ASN A 381 -14.02 3.71 5.35
CA ASN A 381 -14.67 4.04 6.63
C ASN A 381 -16.20 4.07 6.51
N GLN A 382 -16.75 3.79 5.33
CA GLN A 382 -18.18 3.77 5.04
C GLN A 382 -18.91 5.06 5.45
N MET A 383 -18.19 6.20 5.42
CA MET A 383 -18.75 7.53 5.63
C MET A 383 -19.22 8.14 4.30
N PRO A 384 -20.34 8.87 4.27
CA PRO A 384 -20.80 9.61 3.10
C PRO A 384 -19.69 10.48 2.48
N LEU A 385 -19.54 10.42 1.15
CA LEU A 385 -18.64 11.33 0.46
C LEU A 385 -19.19 12.77 0.49
N PRO A 386 -18.35 13.80 0.69
CA PRO A 386 -18.81 15.18 0.60
C PRO A 386 -19.37 15.50 -0.79
N LYS A 387 -20.52 16.19 -0.85
CA LYS A 387 -21.18 16.66 -2.10
C LYS A 387 -20.18 17.27 -3.09
N ILE A 388 -19.29 18.14 -2.63
CA ILE A 388 -18.28 18.82 -3.48
C ILE A 388 -17.25 17.84 -4.08
N THR A 389 -16.95 16.72 -3.40
CA THR A 389 -16.03 15.69 -3.88
C THR A 389 -16.69 14.86 -4.97
N VAL A 390 -17.93 14.41 -4.75
CA VAL A 390 -18.71 13.64 -5.74
C VAL A 390 -18.92 14.47 -7.01
N LEU A 391 -19.40 15.71 -6.86
CA LEU A 391 -19.59 16.67 -7.95
C LEU A 391 -18.30 16.92 -8.75
N ARG A 392 -17.17 17.13 -8.07
CA ARG A 392 -15.86 17.37 -8.73
C ARG A 392 -15.38 16.15 -9.51
N ARG A 393 -15.61 14.93 -9.00
CA ARG A 393 -15.25 13.67 -9.66
C ARG A 393 -16.12 13.43 -10.89
N LEU A 394 -17.45 13.56 -10.76
CA LEU A 394 -18.39 13.48 -11.89
C LEU A 394 -18.10 14.52 -12.98
N LYS A 395 -17.91 15.79 -12.62
CA LYS A 395 -17.59 16.85 -13.61
C LYS A 395 -16.33 16.53 -14.42
N ARG A 396 -15.31 15.91 -13.79
CA ARG A 396 -14.09 15.49 -14.48
C ARG A 396 -14.32 14.29 -15.38
N PHE A 397 -15.03 13.26 -14.92
CA PHE A 397 -15.43 12.16 -15.80
C PHE A 397 -16.14 12.70 -17.05
N MET A 398 -17.12 13.59 -16.89
CA MET A 398 -17.83 14.22 -18.01
C MET A 398 -16.92 15.06 -18.92
N THR A 399 -15.94 15.80 -18.37
CA THR A 399 -14.95 16.51 -19.20
C THR A 399 -14.17 15.55 -20.10
N HIS A 400 -13.68 14.43 -19.55
CA HIS A 400 -12.91 13.46 -20.34
C HIS A 400 -13.80 12.67 -21.32
N LEU A 401 -15.06 12.37 -20.95
CA LEU A 401 -16.04 11.77 -21.86
C LEU A 401 -16.31 12.69 -23.07
N ASN A 402 -16.51 13.99 -22.83
CA ASN A 402 -16.67 14.99 -23.89
C ASN A 402 -15.39 15.14 -24.74
N MET A 403 -14.20 14.93 -24.18
CA MET A 403 -12.95 14.90 -24.95
C MET A 403 -12.89 13.68 -25.88
N CYS A 404 -13.36 12.51 -25.44
CA CYS A 404 -13.43 11.30 -26.28
C CYS A 404 -14.38 11.49 -27.46
N ASP A 405 -15.60 11.98 -27.21
CA ASP A 405 -16.59 12.32 -28.23
C ASP A 405 -16.05 13.34 -29.25
N ALA A 406 -15.51 14.46 -28.77
CA ALA A 406 -14.98 15.50 -29.65
C ALA A 406 -13.75 15.03 -30.46
N ALA A 407 -12.89 14.17 -29.90
CA ALA A 407 -11.76 13.58 -30.62
C ALA A 407 -12.24 12.64 -31.74
N LEU A 408 -13.24 11.78 -31.46
CA LEU A 408 -13.81 10.91 -32.47
C LEU A 408 -14.48 11.71 -33.61
N LEU A 409 -15.22 12.78 -33.29
CA LEU A 409 -15.83 13.65 -34.30
C LEU A 409 -14.80 14.34 -35.20
N ILE A 410 -13.58 14.64 -34.71
CA ILE A 410 -12.48 15.11 -35.56
C ILE A 410 -11.95 13.97 -36.43
N HIS A 411 -11.72 12.78 -35.86
CA HIS A 411 -11.24 11.62 -36.61
C HIS A 411 -12.19 11.24 -37.76
N MET A 412 -13.49 11.17 -37.49
CA MET A 412 -14.55 10.92 -38.48
C MET A 412 -14.51 11.89 -39.67
N LYS A 413 -14.31 13.19 -39.40
CA LYS A 413 -14.15 14.21 -40.44
C LYS A 413 -12.90 13.97 -41.28
N ASN A 414 -11.79 13.58 -40.65
CA ASN A 414 -10.53 13.31 -41.33
C ASN A 414 -10.64 12.09 -42.27
N ILE A 415 -11.33 11.01 -41.84
CA ILE A 415 -11.63 9.83 -42.68
C ILE A 415 -12.83 10.04 -43.62
N LYS A 416 -13.42 11.24 -43.66
CA LYS A 416 -14.59 11.62 -44.47
C LYS A 416 -15.84 10.76 -44.24
N LEU A 417 -15.99 10.14 -43.06
CA LEU A 417 -17.19 9.38 -42.71
C LEU A 417 -18.36 10.34 -42.43
N GLN A 418 -19.36 10.34 -43.30
CA GLN A 418 -20.59 11.11 -43.11
C GLN A 418 -21.62 10.29 -42.35
N ILE A 419 -22.25 10.89 -41.34
CA ILE A 419 -23.32 10.28 -40.56
C ILE A 419 -24.48 11.28 -40.45
N GLY A 420 -25.70 10.80 -40.69
CA GLY A 420 -26.90 11.64 -40.79
C GLY A 420 -27.48 12.17 -39.47
N PHE A 421 -26.73 12.13 -38.37
CA PHE A 421 -27.19 12.57 -37.04
C PHE A 421 -26.03 13.06 -36.15
N GLU A 422 -26.35 13.78 -35.08
CA GLU A 422 -25.36 14.23 -34.09
C GLU A 422 -25.14 13.19 -32.96
N PHE A 423 -23.89 12.81 -32.72
CA PHE A 423 -23.51 11.89 -31.64
C PHE A 423 -23.66 12.49 -30.25
N HIS A 424 -23.26 13.75 -30.10
CA HIS A 424 -23.14 14.40 -28.79
C HIS A 424 -24.47 14.40 -28.00
N PRO A 425 -25.63 14.79 -28.56
CA PRO A 425 -26.89 14.75 -27.81
C PRO A 425 -27.30 13.33 -27.43
N LEU A 426 -27.06 12.34 -28.30
CA LEU A 426 -27.38 10.93 -28.02
C LEU A 426 -26.53 10.37 -26.88
N LEU A 427 -25.23 10.66 -26.85
CA LEU A 427 -24.34 10.27 -25.76
C LEU A 427 -24.74 10.94 -24.44
N ILE A 428 -25.05 12.25 -24.47
CA ILE A 428 -25.42 13.03 -23.28
C ILE A 428 -26.78 12.60 -22.71
N ASN A 429 -27.76 12.31 -23.57
CA ASN A 429 -29.06 11.77 -23.14
C ASN A 429 -28.91 10.36 -22.56
N TRP A 430 -28.18 9.47 -23.25
CA TRP A 430 -27.93 8.11 -22.77
C TRP A 430 -27.20 8.08 -21.42
N ILE A 431 -26.14 8.88 -21.24
CA ILE A 431 -25.44 8.92 -19.94
C ILE A 431 -26.30 9.62 -18.87
N HIS A 432 -27.20 10.52 -19.24
CA HIS A 432 -28.18 11.06 -18.29
C HIS A 432 -29.13 9.96 -17.80
N GLU A 433 -29.76 9.22 -18.73
CA GLU A 433 -30.66 8.10 -18.43
C GLU A 433 -29.98 7.04 -17.58
N VAL A 434 -28.80 6.56 -17.99
CA VAL A 434 -28.06 5.49 -17.30
C VAL A 434 -27.62 5.88 -15.88
N LEU A 435 -27.42 7.16 -15.58
CA LEU A 435 -26.98 7.60 -14.26
C LEU A 435 -28.11 8.04 -13.33
N PHE A 436 -29.23 8.55 -13.85
CA PHE A 436 -30.25 9.20 -13.04
C PHE A 436 -31.67 8.69 -13.26
N ASP A 437 -31.94 7.98 -14.35
CA ASP A 437 -33.25 7.40 -14.59
C ASP A 437 -33.37 5.99 -13.97
N VAL A 438 -34.55 5.69 -13.45
CA VAL A 438 -34.89 4.44 -12.73
C VAL A 438 -35.43 3.39 -13.70
N ASN A 439 -35.62 3.77 -14.98
CA ASN A 439 -36.01 2.88 -16.06
C ASN A 439 -35.18 1.59 -16.06
N GLN A 440 -35.87 0.43 -16.11
CA GLN A 440 -35.33 -0.95 -16.02
C GLN A 440 -35.16 -1.55 -14.60
N ASN A 441 -35.91 -1.08 -13.60
CA ASN A 441 -35.86 -1.62 -12.22
C ASN A 441 -34.45 -1.53 -11.60
N LYS A 442 -33.71 -0.46 -11.93
CA LYS A 442 -32.37 -0.18 -11.40
C LYS A 442 -32.39 1.06 -10.53
N LEU A 443 -31.50 1.09 -9.55
CA LEU A 443 -31.28 2.24 -8.69
C LEU A 443 -30.54 3.34 -9.47
N PRO A 444 -30.78 4.63 -9.18
CA PRO A 444 -29.98 5.72 -9.75
C PRO A 444 -28.57 5.72 -9.13
N LEU A 445 -27.56 6.23 -9.85
CA LEU A 445 -26.19 6.41 -9.32
C LEU A 445 -26.19 7.27 -8.04
N LEU A 446 -27.01 8.32 -8.06
CA LEU A 446 -27.23 9.29 -6.99
C LEU A 446 -28.67 9.80 -7.12
N GLY A 447 -29.37 9.96 -6.00
CA GLY A 447 -30.69 10.59 -6.01
C GLY A 447 -31.80 9.72 -5.48
N ASP A 448 -33.03 10.19 -5.69
CA ASP A 448 -34.26 9.63 -5.14
C ASP A 448 -34.82 8.52 -6.03
N PHE A 449 -35.39 7.49 -5.41
CA PHE A 449 -36.10 6.42 -6.08
C PHE A 449 -37.34 6.00 -5.28
N ILE A 450 -38.28 5.33 -5.94
CA ILE A 450 -39.54 4.86 -5.31
C ILE A 450 -39.31 3.48 -4.68
N LEU A 451 -39.71 3.32 -3.42
CA LEU A 451 -39.74 2.01 -2.75
C LEU A 451 -41.09 1.35 -3.03
N GLU A 452 -41.14 0.47 -4.01
CA GLU A 452 -42.37 -0.26 -4.36
C GLU A 452 -42.73 -1.32 -3.29
N GLY A 453 -43.98 -1.27 -2.82
CA GLY A 453 -44.61 -2.34 -2.05
C GLY A 453 -43.93 -2.73 -0.72
N ARG A 454 -43.78 -4.05 -0.52
CA ARG A 454 -43.20 -4.67 0.69
C ARG A 454 -41.67 -4.70 0.70
N THR A 455 -41.01 -4.13 -0.31
CA THR A 455 -39.57 -4.23 -0.51
C THR A 455 -38.80 -3.57 0.64
N SER A 456 -38.07 -4.38 1.41
CA SER A 456 -37.21 -3.88 2.48
C SER A 456 -35.94 -3.29 1.86
N ILE A 457 -35.44 -2.19 2.41
CA ILE A 457 -34.18 -1.59 1.93
C ILE A 457 -33.00 -2.58 2.06
N ASN A 458 -33.11 -3.54 2.98
CA ASN A 458 -32.10 -4.57 3.19
C ASN A 458 -32.09 -5.66 2.08
N SER A 459 -33.03 -5.64 1.13
CA SER A 459 -33.03 -6.58 -0.01
C SER A 459 -32.22 -6.10 -1.21
N PHE A 460 -31.72 -4.85 -1.20
CA PHE A 460 -30.91 -4.34 -2.30
C PHE A 460 -29.53 -4.99 -2.35
N SER A 461 -29.03 -5.12 -3.57
CA SER A 461 -27.79 -5.77 -3.98
C SER A 461 -26.97 -4.86 -4.92
N PRO A 462 -25.66 -5.08 -5.12
CA PRO A 462 -24.90 -4.37 -6.15
C PRO A 462 -25.46 -4.58 -7.57
N SER A 463 -26.13 -5.70 -7.83
CA SER A 463 -26.82 -6.02 -9.09
C SER A 463 -28.05 -5.15 -9.37
N ASP A 464 -28.53 -4.38 -8.40
CA ASP A 464 -29.60 -3.39 -8.62
C ASP A 464 -29.07 -2.09 -9.24
N PHE A 465 -27.76 -1.97 -9.44
CA PHE A 465 -27.13 -0.93 -10.25
C PHE A 465 -26.80 -1.45 -11.65
N ASN A 466 -26.85 -0.56 -12.64
CA ASN A 466 -26.35 -0.83 -13.99
C ASN A 466 -24.81 -0.97 -13.98
N VAL A 467 -24.23 -1.79 -14.87
CA VAL A 467 -22.77 -1.97 -14.98
C VAL A 467 -21.99 -0.66 -15.14
N ILE A 468 -22.55 0.33 -15.85
CA ILE A 468 -21.97 1.68 -15.99
C ILE A 468 -21.95 2.42 -14.65
N GLN A 469 -23.05 2.33 -13.89
CA GLN A 469 -23.14 2.93 -12.56
C GLN A 469 -22.14 2.26 -11.61
N ILE A 470 -22.04 0.92 -11.59
CA ILE A 470 -21.06 0.18 -10.79
C ILE A 470 -19.64 0.65 -11.11
N PHE A 471 -19.30 0.77 -12.39
CA PHE A 471 -17.97 1.21 -12.82
C PHE A 471 -17.68 2.67 -12.42
N LEU A 472 -18.67 3.56 -12.51
CA LEU A 472 -18.56 4.95 -12.05
C LEU A 472 -18.56 5.08 -10.53
N ILE A 473 -19.24 4.22 -9.79
CA ILE A 473 -19.14 4.13 -8.33
C ILE A 473 -17.67 3.87 -7.97
N HIS A 474 -17.05 2.83 -8.54
CA HIS A 474 -15.64 2.53 -8.31
C HIS A 474 -14.73 3.72 -8.65
N LEU A 475 -14.92 4.41 -9.79
CA LEU A 475 -14.18 5.64 -10.09
C LEU A 475 -14.42 6.72 -9.03
N ILE A 476 -15.68 7.07 -8.73
CA ILE A 476 -16.06 8.19 -7.87
C ILE A 476 -15.69 7.94 -6.40
N THR A 477 -15.51 6.69 -5.97
CA THR A 477 -15.09 6.34 -4.61
C THR A 477 -13.60 5.97 -4.49
N SER A 478 -12.91 5.68 -5.61
CA SER A 478 -11.45 5.43 -5.63
C SER A 478 -10.65 6.56 -4.99
N LYS A 479 -9.40 6.28 -4.61
CA LYS A 479 -8.51 7.33 -4.05
C LYS A 479 -7.77 8.11 -5.11
N ASN A 480 -7.45 7.49 -6.24
CA ASN A 480 -6.73 8.11 -7.35
C ASN A 480 -7.59 8.24 -8.63
N PRO A 481 -8.83 8.79 -8.55
CA PRO A 481 -9.74 8.86 -9.71
C PRO A 481 -9.17 9.67 -10.86
N HIS A 482 -8.25 10.60 -10.57
CA HIS A 482 -7.61 11.44 -11.58
C HIS A 482 -6.84 10.61 -12.60
N MET A 483 -6.10 9.58 -12.15
CA MET A 483 -5.37 8.66 -13.03
C MET A 483 -6.31 7.86 -13.96
N ARG A 484 -7.50 7.49 -13.46
CA ARG A 484 -8.44 6.60 -14.16
C ARG A 484 -9.54 7.30 -14.95
N ASN A 485 -9.65 8.64 -14.88
CA ASN A 485 -10.75 9.32 -15.57
C ASN A 485 -10.75 9.06 -17.08
N PHE A 486 -9.60 9.07 -17.75
CA PHE A 486 -9.51 8.75 -19.19
C PHE A 486 -9.81 7.28 -19.46
N GLN A 487 -9.25 6.36 -18.67
CA GLN A 487 -9.54 4.93 -18.76
C GLN A 487 -11.06 4.67 -18.69
N VAL A 488 -11.73 5.27 -17.72
CA VAL A 488 -13.17 5.10 -17.50
C VAL A 488 -14.00 5.82 -18.56
N ALA A 489 -13.61 7.04 -18.96
CA ALA A 489 -14.27 7.77 -20.06
C ALA A 489 -14.20 7.00 -21.39
N LEU A 490 -13.01 6.52 -21.77
CA LEU A 490 -12.80 5.72 -22.97
C LEU A 490 -13.56 4.39 -22.92
N SER A 491 -13.60 3.70 -21.77
CA SER A 491 -14.34 2.46 -21.63
C SER A 491 -15.86 2.67 -21.74
N VAL A 492 -16.39 3.70 -21.08
CA VAL A 492 -17.83 4.03 -21.15
C VAL A 492 -18.22 4.49 -22.55
N PHE A 493 -17.37 5.27 -23.21
CA PHE A 493 -17.59 5.72 -24.59
C PHE A 493 -17.54 4.56 -25.60
N GLY A 494 -16.57 3.66 -25.46
CA GLY A 494 -16.43 2.46 -26.31
C GLY A 494 -17.61 1.51 -26.13
N TYR A 495 -18.02 1.26 -24.87
CA TYR A 495 -19.23 0.51 -24.57
C TYR A 495 -20.48 1.13 -25.20
N TRP A 496 -20.65 2.47 -25.09
CA TRP A 496 -21.78 3.16 -25.70
C TRP A 496 -21.79 3.01 -27.23
N LEU A 497 -20.67 3.28 -27.91
CA LEU A 497 -20.57 3.13 -29.36
C LEU A 497 -20.88 1.69 -29.80
N LYS A 498 -20.29 0.69 -29.13
CA LYS A 498 -20.47 -0.73 -29.45
C LYS A 498 -21.92 -1.20 -29.29
N ASN A 499 -22.60 -0.78 -28.23
CA ASN A 499 -23.93 -1.29 -27.89
C ASN A 499 -25.10 -0.43 -28.41
N MET A 500 -24.94 0.89 -28.48
CA MET A 500 -26.00 1.82 -28.93
C MET A 500 -25.81 2.27 -30.38
N SER A 501 -24.60 2.19 -30.93
CA SER A 501 -24.26 2.63 -32.29
C SER A 501 -23.50 1.54 -33.08
N GLY A 502 -23.82 0.26 -32.85
CA GLY A 502 -23.01 -0.88 -33.30
C GLY A 502 -22.65 -0.91 -34.79
N MET A 503 -23.53 -0.43 -35.68
CA MET A 503 -23.21 -0.29 -37.12
C MET A 503 -22.02 0.64 -37.37
N ILE A 504 -21.96 1.75 -36.63
CA ILE A 504 -20.94 2.78 -36.74
C ILE A 504 -19.66 2.34 -36.05
N TYR A 505 -19.79 1.62 -34.93
CA TYR A 505 -18.66 0.97 -34.28
C TYR A 505 -17.91 0.07 -35.26
N GLY A 506 -18.61 -0.81 -35.99
CA GLY A 506 -18.02 -1.66 -37.01
C GLY A 506 -17.49 -0.95 -38.28
N GLN A 507 -17.94 0.28 -38.54
CA GLN A 507 -17.38 1.12 -39.63
C GLN A 507 -16.09 1.84 -39.21
N LEU A 508 -15.94 2.15 -37.92
CA LEU A 508 -14.80 2.87 -37.36
C LEU A 508 -13.69 1.93 -36.86
N PHE A 509 -14.06 0.76 -36.36
CA PHE A 509 -13.18 -0.15 -35.63
C PHE A 509 -13.50 -1.61 -35.99
N LYS A 510 -12.49 -2.39 -36.36
CA LYS A 510 -12.61 -3.83 -36.60
C LYS A 510 -12.88 -4.63 -35.32
N ASN A 511 -12.37 -4.14 -34.18
CA ASN A 511 -12.48 -4.79 -32.87
C ASN A 511 -12.17 -3.81 -31.73
N ASP A 512 -12.36 -4.28 -30.49
CA ASP A 512 -12.15 -3.49 -29.27
C ASP A 512 -10.70 -3.00 -29.08
N GLN A 513 -9.71 -3.77 -29.53
CA GLN A 513 -8.30 -3.38 -29.44
C GLN A 513 -7.98 -2.22 -30.38
N GLU A 514 -8.46 -2.27 -31.63
CA GLU A 514 -8.29 -1.18 -32.61
C GLU A 514 -9.03 0.09 -32.18
N TYR A 515 -10.21 -0.03 -31.55
CA TYR A 515 -10.87 1.11 -30.89
C TYR A 515 -9.93 1.79 -29.89
N TRP A 516 -9.33 1.04 -28.97
CA TRP A 516 -8.47 1.62 -27.97
C TRP A 516 -7.20 2.24 -28.57
N ASP A 517 -6.60 1.60 -29.58
CA ASP A 517 -5.39 2.11 -30.23
C ASP A 517 -5.67 3.39 -31.03
N ILE A 518 -6.76 3.43 -31.82
CA ILE A 518 -7.18 4.66 -32.53
C ILE A 518 -7.56 5.76 -31.53
N MET A 519 -8.41 5.45 -30.54
CA MET A 519 -8.88 6.47 -29.59
C MET A 519 -7.76 7.04 -28.72
N THR A 520 -6.77 6.25 -28.32
CA THR A 520 -5.59 6.77 -27.61
C THR A 520 -4.72 7.63 -28.54
N LYS A 521 -4.47 7.20 -29.78
CA LYS A 521 -3.68 7.97 -30.76
C LYS A 521 -4.32 9.31 -31.17
N ILE A 522 -5.65 9.39 -31.29
CA ILE A 522 -6.32 10.66 -31.66
C ILE A 522 -6.46 11.63 -30.47
N ILE A 523 -6.43 11.14 -29.23
CA ILE A 523 -6.44 11.98 -28.01
C ILE A 523 -5.01 12.36 -27.61
N ASP A 524 -4.01 11.54 -27.93
CA ASP A 524 -2.59 11.81 -27.68
C ASP A 524 -1.76 11.48 -28.93
N PRO A 525 -1.63 12.43 -29.88
CA PRO A 525 -0.96 12.19 -31.15
C PRO A 525 0.58 12.11 -31.03
N ASP A 526 1.15 12.51 -29.90
CA ASP A 526 2.60 12.56 -29.64
C ASP A 526 3.20 11.15 -29.34
N LEU A 527 2.57 10.07 -29.81
CA LEU A 527 2.93 8.67 -29.53
C LEU A 527 3.90 8.03 -30.54
N GLU A 528 4.40 8.79 -31.52
CA GLU A 528 5.23 8.28 -32.63
C GLU A 528 6.63 8.93 -32.77
N ASP A 529 7.10 9.67 -31.75
CA ASP A 529 8.48 10.20 -31.63
C ASP A 529 9.27 9.50 -30.49
#